data_AF-A0A6A5SHJ3-F1
#
_entry.id   AF-A0A6A5SHJ3-F1
#
_cell.length_a   1.000
_cell.length_b   1.000
_cell.length_c   1.000
_cell.angle_alpha   90.00
_cell.angle_beta   90.00
_cell.angle_gamma   90.00
#
_symmetry.space_group_name_H-M   'P 1'
#
loop_
_entity.id
_entity.type
_entity.pdbx_description
1 polymer ?
#
loop_
_entity_poly.entity_id
_entity_poly.type
_entity_poly.pdbx_seq_one_letter_code
_entity_poly.pdbx_strand_id
1 'polypeptide(L)' 'MPVQPDELLLSLQSSLRNALATFGPNSTQYRNIKLMVDEHMAKLAMEGLSISSSESRQEDDGKIQMG' A
#
# COMPACT_ATOMS: atom_id res chain seq x y z
N MET A 1 -9.47 -8.82 -10.89
CA MET A 1 -8.83 -9.64 -9.84
C MET A 1 -9.35 -9.15 -8.50
N PRO A 2 -9.80 -10.02 -7.57
CA PRO A 2 -10.11 -9.57 -6.22
C PRO A 2 -8.85 -8.96 -5.61
N VAL A 3 -8.96 -7.73 -5.10
CA VAL A 3 -7.88 -7.06 -4.37
C VAL A 3 -7.60 -7.92 -3.14
N GLN A 4 -6.51 -8.68 -3.16
CA GLN A 4 -6.14 -9.49 -2.02
C GLN A 4 -5.88 -8.55 -0.83
N PRO A 5 -6.42 -8.86 0.36
CA PRO A 5 -6.14 -8.08 1.54
C PRO A 5 -4.64 -8.06 1.81
N ASP A 6 -4.12 -6.91 2.21
CA ASP A 6 -2.72 -6.77 2.59
C ASP A 6 -2.51 -7.42 3.97
N GLU A 7 -2.10 -8.69 3.95
CA GLU A 7 -1.84 -9.52 5.13
C GLU A 7 -0.77 -8.90 6.07
N LEU A 8 0.20 -8.18 5.51
CA LEU A 8 1.23 -7.50 6.28
C LEU A 8 0.62 -6.31 7.03
N LEU A 9 -0.16 -5.47 6.34
CA LEU A 9 -0.85 -4.33 6.95
C LEU A 9 -1.79 -4.79 8.07
N LEU A 10 -2.58 -5.85 7.84
CA LEU A 10 -3.46 -6.43 8.86
C LEU A 10 -2.68 -6.90 10.10
N SER A 11 -1.55 -7.58 9.88
CA SER A 11 -0.67 -8.04 10.96
C SER A 11 -0.08 -6.87 11.75
N LEU A 12 0.40 -5.83 11.07
CA LEU A 12 0.95 -4.63 11.70
C LEU A 12 -0.11 -3.86 12.51
N GLN A 13 -1.32 -3.70 11.98
CA GLN A 13 -2.44 -3.06 12.69
C GLN A 13 -2.86 -3.85 13.93
N SER A 14 -2.87 -5.18 13.85
CA SER A 14 -3.13 -6.04 15.01
C SER A 14 -2.06 -5.85 16.08
N SER A 15 -0.79 -5.88 15.69
CA SER A 15 0.35 -5.63 16.57
C SER A 15 0.29 -4.24 17.22
N LEU A 16 -0.12 -3.21 16.47
CA LEU A 16 -0.26 -1.84 16.98
C LEU A 16 -1.32 -1.73 18.07
N ARG A 17 -2.48 -2.37 17.88
CA ARG A 17 -3.55 -2.41 18.91
C ARG A 17 -3.08 -3.14 20.16
N ASN A 18 -2.36 -4.25 19.99
CA ASN A 18 -1.81 -5.01 21.10
C ASN A 18 -0.76 -4.19 21.86
N ALA A 19 0.15 -3.51 21.15
CA ALA A 19 1.16 -2.66 21.77
C ALA A 19 0.53 -1.46 22.49
N LEU A 20 -0.53 -0.87 21.95
CA LEU A 20 -1.29 0.19 22.60
C LEU A 20 -1.90 -0.30 23.91
N ALA A 21 -2.56 -1.46 23.90
CA ALA A 21 -3.21 -2.03 25.08
C ALA A 21 -2.21 -2.43 26.17
N THR A 22 -1.04 -2.97 25.80
CA THR A 22 -0.04 -3.49 26.74
C THR A 22 0.90 -2.40 27.28
N PHE A 23 1.39 -1.51 26.41
CA PHE A 23 2.47 -0.57 26.76
C PHE A 23 2.02 0.89 26.76
N GLY A 24 0.86 1.20 26.16
CA GLY A 24 0.35 2.55 26.03
C GLY A 24 0.97 3.37 24.89
N PRO A 25 0.37 4.53 24.57
CA PRO A 25 0.70 5.32 23.37
C PRO A 25 2.07 6.01 23.44
N ASN A 26 2.65 6.14 24.63
CA ASN A 26 3.95 6.77 24.83
C ASN A 26 5.11 5.77 24.83
N SER A 27 4.83 4.48 24.75
CA SER A 27 5.86 3.45 24.69
C SER A 27 6.64 3.49 23.38
N THR A 28 7.93 3.17 23.46
CA THR A 28 8.78 3.01 22.27
C THR A 28 8.24 1.90 21.37
N GLN A 29 7.68 0.83 21.94
CA GLN A 29 7.10 -0.30 21.18
C GLN A 29 5.93 0.17 20.32
N TYR A 30 4.96 0.87 20.92
CA TYR A 30 3.82 1.41 20.18
C TYR A 30 4.27 2.38 19.08
N ARG A 31 5.17 3.32 19.41
CA ARG A 31 5.65 4.32 18.45
C ARG A 31 6.38 3.70 17.26
N ASN A 32 7.23 2.71 17.51
CA ASN A 32 7.94 2.00 16.44
C ASN A 32 6.98 1.25 15.51
N ILE A 33 6.00 0.53 16.07
CA ILE A 33 5.01 -0.18 15.26
C ILE A 33 4.15 0.81 14.47
N LYS A 34 3.78 1.95 15.07
CA LYS A 34 3.01 3.00 14.39
C LYS A 34 3.78 3.53 13.17
N LEU A 35 5.07 3.80 13.31
CA LEU A 35 5.92 4.25 12.20
C LEU A 35 5.95 3.24 11.05
N MET A 36 6.04 1.93 11.35
CA MET A 36 6.01 0.89 10.31
C MET A 36 4.66 0.84 9.59
N VAL A 37 3.54 0.99 10.30
CA VAL A 37 2.20 1.07 9.70
C VAL A 37 2.10 2.30 8.78
N ASP A 38 2.52 3.46 9.27
CA ASP A 38 2.45 4.73 8.53
C ASP A 38 3.32 4.67 7.25
N GLU A 39 4.53 4.13 7.35
CA GLU A 39 5.44 3.94 6.21
C GLU A 39 4.86 2.99 5.16
N HIS A 40 4.28 1.86 5.60
CA HIS A 40 3.68 0.89 4.69
C HIS A 40 2.46 1.47 3.96
N MET A 41 1.59 2.17 4.68
CA MET A 41 0.44 2.87 4.08
C MET A 41 0.87 3.94 3.07
N ALA A 42 1.95 4.69 3.38
CA ALA A 42 2.51 5.67 2.46
C ALA A 42 3.04 4.99 1.18
N LYS A 43 3.72 3.85 1.30
CA LYS A 43 4.19 3.07 0.14
C LYS A 43 3.04 2.58 -0.73
N LEU A 44 2.01 1.98 -0.13
CA LEU A 44 0.81 1.54 -0.86
C LEU A 44 0.12 2.70 -1.60
N ALA A 45 0.03 3.87 -0.97
CA ALA A 45 -0.53 5.05 -1.62
C ALA A 45 0.32 5.50 -2.81
N MET A 46 1.65 5.52 -2.68
CA MET A 46 2.56 5.87 -3.79
C MET A 46 2.50 4.85 -4.95
N GLU A 47 2.41 3.56 -4.64
CA GLU A 47 2.25 2.50 -5.64
C GLU A 47 0.92 2.65 -6.39
N GLY A 48 -0.17 2.93 -5.67
CA GLY A 48 -1.48 3.21 -6.27
C GLY A 48 -1.47 4.42 -7.20
N LEU A 49 -0.75 5.49 -6.85
CA LEU A 49 -0.57 6.66 -7.71
C LEU A 49 0.28 6.35 -8.94
N SER A 50 1.31 5.50 -8.82
CA SER A 50 2.19 5.12 -9.93
C SER A 50 1.46 4.28 -10.98
N ILE A 51 0.56 3.40 -10.55
CA ILE A 51 -0.31 2.61 -11.45
C ILE A 51 -1.24 3.52 -12.26
N SER A 52 -1.83 4.55 -11.65
CA SER A 52 -2.75 5.47 -12.35
C SER A 52 -2.06 6.33 -13.43
N SER A 53 -0.74 6.51 -13.38
CA SER A 53 0.01 7.29 -14.38
C SER A 53 0.37 6.52 -15.65
N SER A 54 0.15 5.20 -15.67
CA SER A 54 0.59 4.33 -16.77
C SER A 54 -0.52 3.97 -17.78
N GLU A 55 -1.79 4.24 -17.48
CA GLU A 55 -2.93 3.98 -18.38
C GLU A 55 -3.22 5.18 -19.29
N SER A 56 -2.21 5.61 -20.06
CA SER A 56 -2.38 6.61 -21.13
C SER A 56 -1.42 6.37 -22.29
N ARG A 57 -1.33 5.13 -22.77
CA ARG A 57 -0.68 4.83 -24.06
C ARG A 57 -1.50 3.84 -24.88
N GLN A 58 -2.52 4.40 -25.52
CA GLN A 58 -2.71 4.33 -26.97
C GLN A 58 -2.83 2.91 -27.56
N GLU A 59 -4.01 2.31 -27.37
CA GLU A 59 -4.66 1.58 -28.46
C GLU A 59 -5.19 2.62 -29.47
N ASP A 60 -4.40 2.94 -30.50
CA ASP A 60 -4.96 3.43 -31.77
C ASP A 60 -3.94 3.24 -32.91
N ASP A 61 -4.31 2.31 -33.79
CA ASP A 61 -4.17 2.32 -35.24
C ASP A 61 -2.78 2.50 -35.90
N GLY A 62 -2.29 1.41 -36.48
CA GLY A 62 -1.13 1.43 -37.37
C GLY A 62 -0.94 0.15 -38.18
N LYS A 63 -2.00 -0.63 -38.38
CA LYS A 63 -1.93 -1.86 -39.19
C LYS A 63 -2.69 -1.69 -40.51
N ILE A 64 -2.09 -0.97 -41.45
CA ILE A 64 -2.40 -1.16 -42.87
C ILE A 64 -1.10 -1.42 -43.63
N GLN A 65 -0.84 -2.71 -43.84
CA GLN A 65 0.12 -3.23 -44.80
C GLN A 65 -0.66 -4.04 -45.83
N MET A 66 -0.73 -3.54 -47.07
CA MET A 66 -0.71 -4.28 -48.35
C MET A 66 -1.30 -3.41 -49.47
N GLY A 67 -0.59 -3.33 -50.60
CA GLY A 67 -1.05 -2.75 -51.85
C GLY A 67 0.08 -2.10 -52.62
#